data_AF-A0A537B688-F1
#
_entry.id   AF-A0A537B688-F1
#
_cell.length_a   1.000
_cell.length_b   1.000
_cell.length_c   1.000
_cell.angle_alpha   90.00
_cell.angle_beta   90.00
_cell.angle_gamma   90.00
#
_symmetry.space_group_name_H-M   'P 1'
#
loop_
_entity.id
_entity.type
_entity.pdbx_description
1 polymer ?
#
loop_
_entity_poly.entity_id
_entity_poly.type
_entity_poly.pdbx_seq_one_letter_code
_entity_poly.pdbx_strand_id
1 'polypeptide(L)'
;GMPGSYPSSMHAIGGTLYFAADDGTAGSELWRSDGTAAGTYLVKDINAGPAASTPSFLANVNGVLFFAADDGKHGFELWRSQGSPESTALVADINVGPAGSAPRYLTRVGGKVFFAATDQLGGTELWVSDGTSAGTRRVKDIRRGPEDSSPEWLIDVNGTLFFVANDGSHGIELWKSDGTESGTVMVKDISRGAASARPRHLANIGGTLFFAATDGEHGVELWKSDGTDRGTVLVKDINPGRGNSLPNSFANMNGTAYFAATDGVLGVELWKSDGTESGTVLVKDIYPGVDSSSPGRLTNVGDRIVFSAGDGEHGWELWQSDGSPAGTVLLKDLRPGKASSYPNRFMQVNDALFFTADDHAGIERLWSIDAAGATSIVSPSRRESQ
;
A
#
# COMPACT_ATOMS: atom_id res chain seq x y z
N GLY A 1 -10.91 26.72 16.85
CA GLY A 1 -10.87 25.35 16.29
C GLY A 1 -10.15 24.49 17.28
N MET A 2 -10.58 23.25 17.50
CA MET A 2 -9.96 22.39 18.52
C MET A 2 -8.48 22.12 18.18
N PRO A 3 -7.56 22.24 19.15
CA PRO A 3 -6.18 21.78 18.99
C PRO A 3 -6.15 20.26 19.16
N GLY A 4 -5.89 19.55 18.06
CA GLY A 4 -5.59 18.13 18.08
C GLY A 4 -4.54 17.85 17.03
N SER A 5 -3.44 17.21 17.40
CA SER A 5 -2.49 16.66 16.44
C SER A 5 -3.24 15.61 15.61
N TYR A 6 -3.34 15.80 14.30
CA TYR A 6 -3.94 14.81 13.40
C TYR A 6 -2.81 13.93 12.81
N PRO A 7 -2.32 12.90 13.53
CA PRO A 7 -1.24 12.07 13.04
C PRO A 7 -1.65 11.37 11.75
N SER A 8 -0.82 11.51 10.72
CA SER A 8 -1.00 10.85 9.42
C SER A 8 0.35 10.34 8.89
N SER A 9 0.31 9.54 7.82
CA SER A 9 1.51 9.05 7.14
C SER A 9 2.51 8.35 8.09
N MET A 10 2.05 7.30 8.79
CA MET A 10 2.84 6.60 9.81
C MET A 10 3.83 5.59 9.21
N HIS A 11 5.06 5.57 9.72
CA HIS A 11 6.08 4.58 9.37
C HIS A 11 6.98 4.25 10.57
N ALA A 12 7.25 2.97 10.83
CA ALA A 12 8.10 2.54 11.92
C ALA A 12 9.51 2.16 11.42
N ILE A 13 10.55 2.66 12.09
CA ILE A 13 11.96 2.38 11.80
C ILE A 13 12.67 2.07 13.11
N GLY A 14 13.15 0.83 13.28
CA GLY A 14 13.98 0.46 14.43
C GLY A 14 13.36 0.77 15.80
N GLY A 15 12.03 0.61 15.94
CA GLY A 15 11.29 0.93 17.17
C GLY A 15 10.89 2.41 17.33
N THR A 16 11.22 3.28 16.37
CA THR A 16 10.75 4.67 16.33
C THR A 16 9.64 4.82 15.31
N LEU A 17 8.52 5.42 15.71
CA LEU A 17 7.42 5.81 14.82
C LEU A 17 7.68 7.22 14.27
N TYR A 18 7.50 7.39 12.96
CA TYR A 18 7.51 8.68 12.26
C TYR A 18 6.13 8.96 11.69
N PHE A 19 5.67 10.20 11.78
CA PHE A 19 4.33 10.62 11.35
C PHE A 19 4.27 12.14 11.13
N ALA A 20 3.29 12.59 10.35
CA ALA A 20 2.98 14.01 10.22
C ALA A 20 2.01 14.45 11.33
N ALA A 21 2.29 15.54 12.04
CA ALA A 21 1.43 16.05 13.11
C ALA A 21 1.58 17.57 13.32
N ASP A 22 0.57 18.17 13.93
CA ASP A 22 0.46 19.61 14.22
C ASP A 22 0.29 19.84 15.72
N ASP A 23 1.15 20.69 16.30
CA ASP A 23 1.10 21.10 17.71
C ASP A 23 0.32 22.42 17.93
N GLY A 24 -0.24 22.99 16.87
CA GLY A 24 -0.94 24.27 16.85
C GLY A 24 -0.02 25.48 16.70
N THR A 25 1.30 25.28 16.57
CA THR A 25 2.28 26.36 16.42
C THR A 25 3.11 26.27 15.15
N ALA A 26 3.49 25.06 14.72
CA ALA A 26 4.34 24.82 13.54
C ALA A 26 3.57 24.29 12.32
N GLY A 27 2.24 24.16 12.40
CA GLY A 27 1.48 23.43 11.38
C GLY A 27 1.84 21.93 11.35
N SER A 28 1.41 21.23 10.30
CA SER A 28 1.67 19.79 10.15
C SER A 28 3.10 19.52 9.65
N GLU A 29 3.95 19.00 10.55
CA GLU A 29 5.38 18.78 10.36
C GLU A 29 5.78 17.33 10.61
N LEU A 30 7.07 16.99 10.46
CA LEU A 30 7.58 15.64 10.73
C LEU A 30 7.79 15.45 12.23
N TRP A 31 7.13 14.47 12.81
CA TRP A 31 7.27 14.06 14.22
C TRP A 31 7.85 12.66 14.33
N ARG A 32 8.46 12.39 15.49
CA ARG A 32 8.86 11.05 15.88
C ARG A 32 8.37 10.69 17.28
N SER A 33 8.25 9.40 17.56
CA SER A 33 7.94 8.84 18.88
C SER A 33 8.65 7.49 19.09
N ASP A 34 9.20 7.26 20.28
CA ASP A 34 9.63 5.93 20.75
C ASP A 34 8.59 5.24 21.65
N GLY A 35 7.36 5.77 21.69
CA GLY A 35 6.30 5.32 22.59
C GLY A 35 6.27 6.02 23.95
N THR A 36 7.24 6.89 24.25
CA THR A 36 7.27 7.69 25.49
C THR A 36 6.97 9.17 25.20
N ALA A 37 6.50 9.90 26.22
CA ALA A 37 6.29 11.35 26.09
C ALA A 37 7.61 12.11 25.81
N ALA A 38 8.71 11.70 26.43
CA ALA A 38 10.01 12.33 26.25
C ALA A 38 10.62 12.04 24.86
N GLY A 39 10.37 10.85 24.32
CA GLY A 39 10.81 10.49 22.96
C GLY A 39 9.83 10.90 21.86
N THR A 40 8.75 11.62 22.20
CA THR A 40 7.78 12.17 21.24
C THR A 40 8.01 13.65 21.03
N TYR A 41 8.51 14.03 19.86
CA TYR A 41 8.84 15.42 19.56
C TYR A 41 8.87 15.74 18.06
N LEU A 42 8.75 17.03 17.74
CA LEU A 42 8.91 17.61 16.41
C LEU A 42 10.35 17.38 15.92
N VAL A 43 10.53 16.63 14.82
CA VAL A 43 11.86 16.35 14.27
C VAL A 43 12.49 17.62 13.71
N LYS A 44 11.72 18.42 12.97
CA LYS A 44 12.14 19.70 12.41
C LYS A 44 10.91 20.49 11.97
N ASP A 45 10.90 21.78 12.25
CA ASP A 45 10.02 22.74 11.58
C ASP A 45 10.59 23.00 10.18
N ILE A 46 10.08 22.28 9.18
CA ILE A 46 10.58 22.34 7.79
C ILE A 46 10.06 23.62 7.12
N ASN A 47 8.78 23.93 7.30
CA ASN A 47 8.15 25.15 6.81
C ASN A 47 8.04 26.19 7.94
N ALA A 48 9.18 26.82 8.24
CA ALA A 48 9.35 27.67 9.42
C ALA A 48 8.15 28.58 9.74
N GLY A 49 7.57 28.38 10.92
CA GLY A 49 6.42 29.15 11.41
C GLY A 49 5.10 28.36 11.34
N PRO A 50 3.93 29.03 11.27
CA PRO A 50 2.64 28.35 11.41
C PRO A 50 2.17 27.60 10.14
N ALA A 51 2.98 27.58 9.09
CA ALA A 51 2.63 26.93 7.83
C ALA A 51 3.09 25.47 7.86
N ALA A 52 2.31 24.56 7.26
CA ALA A 52 2.63 23.14 7.28
C ALA A 52 3.61 22.75 6.16
N SER A 53 4.51 21.81 6.44
CA SER A 53 5.31 21.10 5.43
C SER A 53 4.63 19.82 4.89
N THR A 54 3.61 19.34 5.60
CA THR A 54 2.77 18.18 5.24
C THR A 54 3.57 16.93 4.80
N PRO A 55 4.41 16.35 5.67
CA PRO A 55 5.18 15.15 5.31
C PRO A 55 4.28 13.99 4.86
N SER A 56 4.62 13.38 3.73
CA SER A 56 3.83 12.30 3.13
C SER A 56 4.69 11.27 2.41
N PHE A 57 4.08 10.13 2.05
CA PHE A 57 4.73 9.02 1.36
C PHE A 57 6.04 8.57 2.02
N LEU A 58 5.98 8.22 3.32
CA LEU A 58 7.16 7.82 4.08
C LEU A 58 7.70 6.46 3.63
N ALA A 59 9.00 6.40 3.35
CA ALA A 59 9.72 5.18 3.05
C ALA A 59 11.03 5.10 3.82
N ASN A 60 11.26 4.01 4.53
CA ASN A 60 12.56 3.72 5.14
C ASN A 60 13.50 3.10 4.12
N VAL A 61 14.71 3.64 3.98
CA VAL A 61 15.83 3.01 3.26
C VAL A 61 17.01 2.90 4.21
N ASN A 62 17.27 1.69 4.70
CA ASN A 62 18.41 1.35 5.57
C ASN A 62 18.56 2.28 6.80
N GLY A 63 17.45 2.65 7.43
CA GLY A 63 17.42 3.50 8.63
C GLY A 63 17.34 4.99 8.35
N VAL A 64 17.30 5.40 7.07
CA VAL A 64 17.03 6.77 6.65
C VAL A 64 15.58 6.85 6.19
N LEU A 65 14.80 7.76 6.78
CA LEU A 65 13.45 8.06 6.34
C LEU A 65 13.50 8.98 5.13
N PHE A 66 12.82 8.61 4.04
CA PHE A 66 12.54 9.44 2.89
C PHE A 66 11.05 9.80 2.87
N PHE A 67 10.72 11.03 2.46
CA PHE A 67 9.35 11.53 2.44
C PHE A 67 9.24 12.74 1.50
N ALA A 68 8.01 13.07 1.08
CA ALA A 68 7.71 14.32 0.40
C ALA A 68 7.33 15.39 1.43
N ALA A 69 7.85 16.62 1.29
CA ALA A 69 7.49 17.77 2.13
C ALA A 69 7.78 19.10 1.42
N ASP A 70 7.11 20.17 1.86
CA ASP A 70 7.26 21.54 1.36
C ASP A 70 7.86 22.45 2.43
N ASP A 71 8.94 23.18 2.12
CA ASP A 71 9.57 24.15 3.02
C ASP A 71 9.10 25.61 2.78
N GLY A 72 8.03 25.78 2.00
CA GLY A 72 7.48 27.07 1.60
C GLY A 72 8.31 27.80 0.54
N LYS A 73 9.39 27.18 0.03
CA LYS A 73 10.28 27.78 -0.98
C LYS A 73 10.40 26.93 -2.24
N HIS A 74 10.49 25.61 -2.07
CA HIS A 74 10.72 24.66 -3.16
C HIS A 74 9.46 23.85 -3.52
N GLY A 75 8.32 24.10 -2.86
CA GLY A 75 7.15 23.23 -3.01
C GLY A 75 7.43 21.83 -2.47
N PHE A 76 6.55 20.87 -2.78
CA PHE A 76 6.75 19.48 -2.37
C PHE A 76 7.91 18.84 -3.10
N GLU A 77 8.96 18.49 -2.35
CA GLU A 77 10.19 17.88 -2.87
C GLU A 77 10.58 16.63 -2.07
N LEU A 78 11.64 15.93 -2.49
CA LEU A 78 12.14 14.76 -1.78
C LEU A 78 13.01 15.20 -0.59
N TRP A 79 12.62 14.77 0.61
CA TRP A 79 13.35 15.00 1.86
C TRP A 79 13.86 13.69 2.46
N ARG A 80 14.89 13.80 3.30
CA ARG A 80 15.38 12.70 4.13
C ARG A 80 15.57 13.10 5.59
N SER A 81 15.50 12.14 6.50
CA SER A 81 15.76 12.33 7.94
C SER A 81 16.26 11.05 8.62
N GLN A 82 17.07 11.22 9.67
CA GLN A 82 17.38 10.17 10.66
C GLN A 82 16.75 10.48 12.03
N GLY A 83 15.76 11.38 12.08
CA GLY A 83 14.99 11.70 13.29
C GLY A 83 15.54 12.85 14.14
N SER A 84 16.40 13.68 13.58
CA SER A 84 16.88 14.93 14.20
C SER A 84 16.82 16.12 13.23
N PRO A 85 16.76 17.37 13.72
CA PRO A 85 16.81 18.55 12.87
C PRO A 85 18.03 18.59 11.94
N GLU A 86 19.19 18.16 12.43
CA GLU A 86 20.47 18.18 11.71
C GLU A 86 20.52 17.14 10.59
N SER A 87 19.89 15.99 10.81
CA SER A 87 19.78 14.94 9.79
C SER A 87 18.67 15.18 8.77
N THR A 88 17.81 16.17 9.00
CA THR A 88 16.62 16.43 8.19
C THR A 88 16.92 17.48 7.12
N ALA A 89 16.96 17.04 5.87
CA ALA A 89 17.37 17.87 4.75
C ALA A 89 16.64 17.53 3.45
N LEU A 90 16.47 18.56 2.62
CA LEU A 90 16.11 18.43 1.21
C LEU A 90 17.15 17.55 0.52
N VAL A 91 16.70 16.53 -0.22
CA VAL A 91 17.58 15.65 -0.99
C VAL A 91 17.97 16.34 -2.30
N ALA A 92 16.98 16.84 -3.02
CA ALA A 92 17.13 17.61 -4.25
C ALA A 92 15.90 18.48 -4.46
N ASP A 93 16.09 19.67 -5.02
CA ASP A 93 15.04 20.50 -5.63
C ASP A 93 14.86 20.02 -7.07
N ILE A 94 13.99 19.02 -7.27
CA ILE A 94 13.84 18.33 -8.56
C ILE A 94 13.13 19.25 -9.57
N ASN A 95 12.07 19.94 -9.14
CA ASN A 95 11.37 20.91 -9.96
C ASN A 95 11.63 22.33 -9.46
N VAL A 96 12.74 22.89 -9.91
CA VAL A 96 13.29 24.15 -9.38
C VAL A 96 12.23 25.24 -9.22
N GLY A 97 12.09 25.72 -7.99
CA GLY A 97 11.18 26.80 -7.63
C GLY A 97 9.95 26.34 -6.82
N PRO A 98 8.97 27.22 -6.58
CA PRO A 98 7.93 26.99 -5.57
C PRO A 98 6.84 26.00 -5.98
N ALA A 99 6.90 25.45 -7.21
CA ALA A 99 5.91 24.49 -7.67
C ALA A 99 6.16 23.09 -7.08
N GLY A 100 7.43 22.71 -6.90
CA GLY A 100 7.84 21.40 -6.43
C GLY A 100 7.57 20.27 -7.42
N SER A 101 8.22 19.14 -7.18
CA SER A 101 8.16 17.92 -8.00
C SER A 101 7.06 16.95 -7.58
N ALA A 102 6.42 17.22 -6.43
CA ALA A 102 5.38 16.42 -5.81
C ALA A 102 5.68 14.90 -5.77
N PRO A 103 6.77 14.44 -5.11
CA PRO A 103 7.12 13.03 -5.08
C PRO A 103 6.02 12.14 -4.48
N ARG A 104 5.72 11.02 -5.13
CA ARG A 104 4.68 10.05 -4.72
C ARG A 104 5.18 8.62 -4.80
N TYR A 105 4.49 7.74 -4.07
CA TYR A 105 4.72 6.29 -4.10
C TYR A 105 6.19 5.91 -3.80
N LEU A 106 6.80 6.56 -2.81
CA LEU A 106 8.16 6.26 -2.42
C LEU A 106 8.28 4.78 -2.03
N THR A 107 9.06 4.03 -2.80
CA THR A 107 9.24 2.59 -2.65
C THR A 107 10.72 2.27 -2.56
N ARG A 108 11.12 1.60 -1.47
CA ARG A 108 12.49 1.11 -1.30
C ARG A 108 12.73 -0.08 -2.24
N VAL A 109 13.83 -0.03 -2.99
CA VAL A 109 14.38 -1.17 -3.73
C VAL A 109 15.88 -1.22 -3.45
N GLY A 110 16.32 -2.27 -2.74
CA GLY A 110 17.69 -2.36 -2.25
C GLY A 110 18.10 -1.15 -1.40
N GLY A 111 19.18 -0.47 -1.76
CA GLY A 111 19.69 0.72 -1.07
C GLY A 111 19.18 2.06 -1.61
N LYS A 112 18.14 2.06 -2.44
CA LYS A 112 17.60 3.26 -3.11
C LYS A 112 16.11 3.44 -2.83
N VAL A 113 15.61 4.64 -3.05
CA VAL A 113 14.18 4.93 -3.13
C VAL A 113 13.79 5.24 -4.58
N PHE A 114 12.71 4.65 -5.04
CA PHE A 114 12.05 4.96 -6.31
C PHE A 114 10.74 5.68 -6.04
N PHE A 115 10.37 6.60 -6.92
CA PHE A 115 9.17 7.42 -6.74
C PHE A 115 8.73 8.04 -8.06
N ALA A 116 7.47 8.46 -8.14
CA ALA A 116 6.97 9.28 -9.24
C ALA A 116 7.21 10.76 -8.91
N ALA A 117 7.70 11.56 -9.86
CA ALA A 117 7.90 13.00 -9.70
C ALA A 117 7.93 13.73 -11.05
N THR A 118 7.60 15.02 -11.03
CA THR A 118 7.61 15.94 -12.18
C THR A 118 8.86 16.83 -12.12
N ASP A 119 9.44 17.18 -13.27
CA ASP A 119 10.49 18.21 -13.37
C ASP A 119 10.08 19.34 -14.32
N GLN A 120 10.95 20.34 -14.51
CA GLN A 120 10.69 21.46 -15.42
C GLN A 120 10.69 21.06 -16.91
N LEU A 121 11.20 19.87 -17.24
CA LEU A 121 11.42 19.43 -18.61
C LEU A 121 10.29 18.55 -19.14
N GLY A 122 9.48 17.95 -18.26
CA GLY A 122 8.54 16.90 -18.63
C GLY A 122 7.36 16.71 -17.68
N GLY A 123 6.56 15.70 -18.01
CA GLY A 123 5.51 15.20 -17.13
C GLY A 123 6.06 14.38 -15.96
N THR A 124 5.15 13.80 -15.19
CA THR A 124 5.42 12.87 -14.08
C THR A 124 6.04 11.59 -14.63
N GLU A 125 7.26 11.30 -14.19
CA GLU A 125 8.08 10.18 -14.64
C GLU A 125 8.62 9.38 -13.45
N LEU A 126 9.30 8.25 -13.72
CA LEU A 126 9.93 7.44 -12.68
C LEU A 126 11.28 8.04 -12.29
N TRP A 127 11.48 8.28 -11.01
CA TRP A 127 12.72 8.79 -10.41
C TRP A 127 13.34 7.79 -9.45
N VAL A 128 14.65 7.92 -9.24
CA VAL A 128 15.42 7.16 -8.26
C VAL A 128 16.34 8.10 -7.48
N SER A 129 16.53 7.81 -6.21
CA SER A 129 17.51 8.51 -5.35
C SER A 129 18.26 7.53 -4.45
N ASP A 130 19.55 7.83 -4.20
CA ASP A 130 20.38 7.19 -3.18
C ASP A 130 20.46 8.02 -1.88
N GLY A 131 19.67 9.10 -1.78
CA GLY A 131 19.73 10.04 -0.66
C GLY A 131 20.59 11.27 -0.89
N THR A 132 21.30 11.35 -2.01
CA THR A 132 22.08 12.54 -2.38
C THR A 132 21.46 13.28 -3.55
N SER A 133 21.73 14.59 -3.67
CA SER A 133 21.30 15.37 -4.84
C SER A 133 21.87 14.79 -6.14
N ALA A 134 23.15 14.41 -6.16
CA ALA A 134 23.81 13.85 -7.35
C ALA A 134 23.26 12.47 -7.76
N GLY A 135 22.82 11.66 -6.80
CA GLY A 135 22.20 10.36 -7.05
C GLY A 135 20.68 10.43 -7.31
N THR A 136 20.09 11.63 -7.27
CA THR A 136 18.66 11.85 -7.54
C THR A 136 18.45 12.21 -9.00
N ARG A 137 17.77 11.35 -9.74
CA ARG A 137 17.56 11.54 -11.19
C ARG A 137 16.33 10.80 -11.71
N ARG A 138 15.79 11.28 -12.82
CA ARG A 138 14.85 10.53 -13.65
C ARG A 138 15.53 9.24 -14.13
N VAL A 139 14.81 8.13 -14.06
CA VAL A 139 15.33 6.82 -14.49
C VAL A 139 15.26 6.71 -16.00
N LYS A 140 14.14 7.14 -16.59
CA LYS A 140 13.85 7.14 -18.02
C LYS A 140 12.72 8.15 -18.30
N ASP A 141 12.75 8.77 -19.46
CA ASP A 141 11.60 9.49 -20.03
C ASP A 141 10.72 8.46 -20.75
N ILE A 142 9.76 7.88 -20.02
CA ILE A 142 8.93 6.78 -20.51
C ILE A 142 7.97 7.31 -21.59
N ARG A 143 7.29 8.42 -21.30
CA ARG A 143 6.45 9.11 -22.28
C ARG A 143 7.15 10.37 -22.78
N ARG A 144 7.84 10.21 -23.92
CA ARG A 144 8.71 11.26 -24.48
C ARG A 144 8.02 12.62 -24.56
N GLY A 145 8.71 13.64 -24.04
CA GLY A 145 8.30 15.04 -24.13
C GLY A 145 7.61 15.54 -22.86
N PRO A 146 6.67 16.49 -22.97
CA PRO A 146 6.08 17.14 -21.80
C PRO A 146 4.93 16.35 -21.15
N GLU A 147 4.60 15.16 -21.66
CA GLU A 147 3.43 14.40 -21.23
C GLU A 147 3.76 13.42 -20.10
N ASP A 148 2.79 13.11 -19.25
CA ASP A 148 2.98 12.20 -18.13
C ASP A 148 2.95 10.72 -18.56
N SER A 149 3.91 9.92 -18.11
CA SER A 149 3.78 8.45 -18.10
C SER A 149 3.00 7.91 -16.90
N SER A 150 2.75 8.76 -15.90
CA SER A 150 1.99 8.46 -14.68
C SER A 150 2.41 7.15 -13.98
N PRO A 151 3.66 7.02 -13.48
CA PRO A 151 4.07 5.85 -12.74
C PRO A 151 3.25 5.65 -11.45
N GLU A 152 2.63 4.48 -11.31
CA GLU A 152 1.82 4.12 -10.14
C GLU A 152 2.08 2.67 -9.70
N TRP A 153 1.54 2.28 -8.54
CA TRP A 153 1.61 0.91 -8.00
C TRP A 153 3.04 0.35 -7.86
N LEU A 154 4.00 1.20 -7.48
CA LEU A 154 5.40 0.82 -7.31
C LEU A 154 5.57 -0.24 -6.21
N ILE A 155 6.17 -1.38 -6.55
CA ILE A 155 6.48 -2.46 -5.61
C ILE A 155 7.86 -3.07 -5.88
N ASP A 156 8.57 -3.44 -4.82
CA ASP A 156 9.80 -4.24 -4.90
C ASP A 156 9.47 -5.73 -4.99
N VAL A 157 10.01 -6.39 -6.01
CA VAL A 157 10.00 -7.85 -6.12
C VAL A 157 11.45 -8.31 -6.28
N ASN A 158 12.03 -8.81 -5.19
CA ASN A 158 13.39 -9.35 -5.14
C ASN A 158 14.46 -8.39 -5.70
N GLY A 159 14.36 -7.09 -5.41
CA GLY A 159 15.33 -6.09 -5.85
C GLY A 159 15.08 -5.52 -7.25
N THR A 160 13.98 -5.90 -7.89
CA THR A 160 13.49 -5.28 -9.13
C THR A 160 12.23 -4.47 -8.82
N LEU A 161 12.20 -3.21 -9.23
CA LEU A 161 10.98 -2.41 -9.15
C LEU A 161 10.00 -2.89 -10.23
N PHE A 162 8.75 -3.15 -9.84
CA PHE A 162 7.62 -3.24 -10.75
C PHE A 162 6.67 -2.07 -10.52
N PHE A 163 6.07 -1.57 -11.59
CA PHE A 163 5.16 -0.42 -11.56
C PHE A 163 4.30 -0.40 -12.82
N VAL A 164 3.30 0.46 -12.86
CA VAL A 164 2.51 0.70 -14.08
C VAL A 164 2.84 2.06 -14.66
N ALA A 165 2.85 2.17 -15.98
CA ALA A 165 3.10 3.43 -16.68
C ALA A 165 2.55 3.38 -18.12
N ASN A 166 2.41 4.55 -18.72
CA ASN A 166 1.97 4.73 -20.11
C ASN A 166 3.06 5.41 -20.94
N ASP A 167 3.52 4.78 -22.02
CA ASP A 167 4.51 5.36 -22.93
C ASP A 167 3.92 6.18 -24.08
N GLY A 168 2.59 6.35 -24.10
CA GLY A 168 1.84 7.04 -25.13
C GLY A 168 1.55 6.20 -26.39
N SER A 169 2.07 4.97 -26.47
CA SER A 169 1.90 4.07 -27.63
C SER A 169 1.15 2.78 -27.28
N HIS A 170 1.34 2.28 -26.06
CA HIS A 170 0.79 1.00 -25.59
C HIS A 170 -0.21 1.16 -24.44
N GLY A 171 -0.63 2.39 -24.14
CA GLY A 171 -1.47 2.68 -22.97
C GLY A 171 -0.81 2.29 -21.64
N ILE A 172 -1.62 2.09 -20.59
CA ILE A 172 -1.14 1.77 -19.23
C ILE A 172 -0.88 0.27 -19.12
N GLU A 173 0.41 -0.08 -18.99
CA GLU A 173 0.92 -1.46 -18.96
C GLU A 173 1.83 -1.71 -17.75
N LEU A 174 2.26 -2.97 -17.58
CA LEU A 174 3.22 -3.36 -16.53
C LEU A 174 4.66 -3.07 -16.98
N TRP A 175 5.41 -2.36 -16.15
CA TRP A 175 6.82 -2.00 -16.34
C TRP A 175 7.69 -2.53 -15.21
N LYS A 176 8.98 -2.66 -15.49
CA LYS A 176 10.00 -2.95 -14.48
C LYS A 176 11.21 -2.03 -14.60
N SER A 177 11.97 -1.88 -13.52
CA SER A 177 13.22 -1.13 -13.48
C SER A 177 14.23 -1.72 -12.49
N ASP A 178 15.51 -1.67 -12.86
CA ASP A 178 16.67 -1.89 -11.98
C ASP A 178 17.31 -0.57 -11.52
N GLY A 179 16.69 0.57 -11.85
CA GLY A 179 17.22 1.92 -11.61
C GLY A 179 18.11 2.48 -12.71
N THR A 180 18.30 1.75 -13.81
CA THR A 180 18.96 2.23 -15.03
C THR A 180 17.94 2.49 -16.14
N GLU A 181 18.28 3.36 -17.09
CA GLU A 181 17.43 3.63 -18.25
C GLU A 181 17.24 2.36 -19.10
N SER A 182 18.30 1.58 -19.31
CA SER A 182 18.28 0.34 -20.09
C SER A 182 17.48 -0.78 -19.43
N GLY A 183 17.51 -0.86 -18.10
CA GLY A 183 16.73 -1.84 -17.34
C GLY A 183 15.28 -1.41 -17.11
N THR A 184 14.90 -0.19 -17.53
CA THR A 184 13.54 0.33 -17.42
C THR A 184 12.76 0.04 -18.70
N VAL A 185 11.96 -1.02 -18.66
CA VAL A 185 11.28 -1.58 -19.83
C VAL A 185 9.86 -2.03 -19.49
N MET A 186 8.97 -1.96 -20.46
CA MET A 186 7.68 -2.63 -20.40
C MET A 186 7.94 -4.14 -20.30
N VAL A 187 7.25 -4.80 -19.38
CA VAL A 187 7.39 -6.25 -19.21
C VAL A 187 6.68 -6.99 -20.33
N LYS A 188 5.47 -6.52 -20.67
CA LYS A 188 4.60 -7.06 -21.70
C LYS A 188 3.56 -6.01 -22.08
N ASP A 189 3.25 -5.92 -23.38
CA ASP A 189 2.04 -5.27 -23.89
C ASP A 189 0.88 -6.26 -23.71
N ILE A 190 0.22 -6.22 -22.55
CA ILE A 190 -0.83 -7.19 -22.18
C ILE A 190 -2.07 -6.90 -23.01
N SER A 191 -2.52 -5.64 -23.06
CA SER A 191 -3.60 -5.19 -23.94
C SER A 191 -3.05 -4.56 -25.20
N ARG A 192 -2.89 -5.37 -26.25
CA ARG A 192 -2.17 -5.01 -27.49
C ARG A 192 -2.47 -3.61 -28.03
N GLY A 193 -1.40 -2.92 -28.42
CA GLY A 193 -1.46 -1.61 -29.08
C GLY A 193 -1.88 -0.51 -28.10
N ALA A 194 -2.56 0.53 -28.57
CA ALA A 194 -2.89 1.70 -27.72
C ALA A 194 -3.98 1.45 -26.65
N ALA A 195 -4.42 0.20 -26.46
CA ALA A 195 -5.33 -0.18 -25.38
C ALA A 195 -4.58 -0.14 -24.03
N SER A 196 -5.26 -0.40 -22.92
CA SER A 196 -4.60 -0.39 -21.61
C SER A 196 -5.05 -1.58 -20.78
N ALA A 197 -4.08 -2.38 -20.32
CA ALA A 197 -4.34 -3.50 -19.42
C ALA A 197 -4.71 -3.05 -18.00
N ARG A 198 -4.31 -1.81 -17.65
CA ARG A 198 -4.53 -1.16 -16.35
C ARG A 198 -4.19 -2.07 -15.16
N PRO A 199 -2.95 -2.63 -15.08
CA PRO A 199 -2.58 -3.47 -13.96
C PRO A 199 -2.78 -2.74 -12.62
N ARG A 200 -3.26 -3.44 -11.61
CA ARG A 200 -3.56 -2.87 -10.28
C ARG A 200 -3.44 -3.91 -9.18
N HIS A 201 -3.37 -3.43 -7.93
CA HIS A 201 -3.21 -4.28 -6.74
C HIS A 201 -1.97 -5.18 -6.82
N LEU A 202 -0.85 -4.63 -7.31
CA LEU A 202 0.42 -5.34 -7.44
C LEU A 202 0.87 -5.86 -6.06
N ALA A 203 1.21 -7.15 -6.01
CA ALA A 203 1.61 -7.83 -4.79
C ALA A 203 2.76 -8.80 -5.04
N ASN A 204 3.77 -8.77 -4.16
CA ASN A 204 4.85 -9.74 -4.15
C ASN A 204 4.45 -10.98 -3.35
N ILE A 205 4.21 -12.10 -4.04
CA ILE A 205 3.85 -13.38 -3.43
C ILE A 205 5.01 -14.35 -3.64
N GLY A 206 5.81 -14.55 -2.58
CA GLY A 206 6.94 -15.49 -2.61
C GLY A 206 7.98 -15.19 -3.69
N GLY A 207 8.13 -13.93 -4.13
CA GLY A 207 9.02 -13.53 -5.22
C GLY A 207 8.41 -13.53 -6.62
N THR A 208 7.11 -13.84 -6.75
CA THR A 208 6.35 -13.70 -8.00
C THR A 208 5.39 -12.51 -7.86
N LEU A 209 5.29 -11.67 -8.89
CA LEU A 209 4.33 -10.58 -8.90
C LEU A 209 2.94 -11.13 -9.25
N PHE A 210 1.93 -10.85 -8.42
CA PHE A 210 0.51 -11.06 -8.72
C PHE A 210 -0.19 -9.71 -8.82
N PHE A 211 -1.18 -9.61 -9.72
CA PHE A 211 -1.92 -8.39 -9.95
C PHE A 211 -3.23 -8.67 -10.70
N ALA A 212 -4.10 -7.67 -10.76
CA ALA A 212 -5.31 -7.71 -11.58
C ALA A 212 -5.09 -6.92 -12.87
N ALA A 213 -5.44 -7.47 -14.04
CA ALA A 213 -5.33 -6.81 -15.35
C ALA A 213 -6.29 -7.42 -16.39
N THR A 214 -6.48 -6.74 -17.52
CA THR A 214 -7.21 -7.23 -18.71
C THR A 214 -6.29 -7.30 -19.93
N ASP A 215 -6.54 -8.24 -20.84
CA ASP A 215 -5.89 -8.35 -22.15
C ASP A 215 -6.79 -7.89 -23.31
N GLY A 216 -7.99 -7.38 -23.00
CA GLY A 216 -9.01 -6.99 -23.97
C GLY A 216 -9.87 -8.15 -24.51
N GLU A 217 -9.47 -9.40 -24.28
CA GLU A 217 -10.26 -10.61 -24.58
C GLU A 217 -11.04 -11.04 -23.34
N HIS A 218 -10.35 -11.12 -22.20
CA HIS A 218 -10.89 -11.35 -20.87
C HIS A 218 -11.12 -10.02 -20.15
N GLY A 219 -12.00 -9.99 -19.14
CA GLY A 219 -12.10 -8.82 -18.26
C GLY A 219 -10.91 -8.69 -17.32
N VAL A 220 -11.09 -7.97 -16.21
CA VAL A 220 -10.03 -7.80 -15.23
C VAL A 220 -9.93 -9.01 -14.31
N GLU A 221 -8.91 -9.82 -14.58
CA GLU A 221 -8.70 -11.15 -14.02
C GLU A 221 -7.37 -11.27 -13.25
N LEU A 222 -7.06 -12.46 -12.73
CA LEU A 222 -5.84 -12.72 -11.99
C LEU A 222 -4.66 -12.97 -12.93
N TRP A 223 -3.63 -12.13 -12.85
CA TRP A 223 -2.39 -12.25 -13.60
C TRP A 223 -1.19 -12.44 -12.69
N LYS A 224 -0.12 -13.00 -13.24
CA LYS A 224 1.20 -13.05 -12.60
C LYS A 224 2.32 -12.66 -13.55
N SER A 225 3.47 -12.29 -12.99
CA SER A 225 4.70 -12.02 -13.74
C SER A 225 5.95 -12.44 -12.94
N ASP A 226 6.94 -12.99 -13.64
CA ASP A 226 8.32 -13.18 -13.17
C ASP A 226 9.28 -12.07 -13.64
N GLY A 227 8.74 -11.02 -14.26
CA GLY A 227 9.52 -9.95 -14.88
C GLY A 227 9.91 -10.18 -16.33
N THR A 228 9.43 -11.25 -16.96
CA THR A 228 9.61 -11.52 -18.40
C THR A 228 8.28 -11.50 -19.13
N ASP A 229 8.30 -11.22 -20.44
CA ASP A 229 7.11 -11.31 -21.30
C ASP A 229 6.46 -12.71 -21.27
N ARG A 230 7.28 -13.77 -21.29
CA ARG A 230 6.81 -15.16 -21.28
C ARG A 230 6.22 -15.58 -19.94
N GLY A 231 6.78 -15.10 -18.84
CA GLY A 231 6.27 -15.37 -17.49
C GLY A 231 5.14 -14.44 -17.07
N THR A 232 4.78 -13.45 -17.91
CA THR A 232 3.63 -12.57 -17.69
C THR A 232 2.38 -13.16 -18.34
N VAL A 233 1.54 -13.78 -17.52
CA VAL A 233 0.42 -14.63 -17.99
C VAL A 233 -0.83 -14.45 -17.13
N LEU A 234 -1.98 -14.62 -17.77
CA LEU A 234 -3.25 -14.86 -17.09
C LEU A 234 -3.10 -16.15 -16.29
N VAL A 235 -3.35 -16.09 -14.98
CA VAL A 235 -3.32 -17.27 -14.10
C VAL A 235 -4.61 -18.05 -14.25
N LYS A 236 -5.74 -17.34 -14.24
CA LYS A 236 -7.07 -17.90 -14.40
C LYS A 236 -8.06 -16.81 -14.81
N ASP A 237 -8.91 -17.14 -15.77
CA ASP A 237 -10.16 -16.42 -16.05
C ASP A 237 -11.20 -16.83 -15.00
N ILE A 238 -11.22 -16.14 -13.86
CA ILE A 238 -12.04 -16.52 -12.70
C ILE A 238 -13.51 -16.22 -12.99
N ASN A 239 -13.80 -15.06 -13.61
CA ASN A 239 -15.14 -14.70 -14.09
C ASN A 239 -15.18 -14.81 -15.62
N PRO A 240 -15.65 -15.94 -16.18
CA PRO A 240 -15.37 -16.30 -17.56
C PRO A 240 -15.74 -15.27 -18.63
N GLY A 241 -14.87 -15.15 -19.63
CA GLY A 241 -15.07 -14.27 -20.78
C GLY A 241 -14.84 -12.79 -20.44
N ARG A 242 -15.80 -11.93 -20.77
CA ARG A 242 -15.67 -10.47 -20.55
C ARG A 242 -16.10 -10.03 -19.14
N GLY A 243 -16.42 -10.97 -18.25
CA GLY A 243 -16.68 -10.71 -16.84
C GLY A 243 -15.42 -10.20 -16.14
N ASN A 244 -15.59 -9.53 -15.00
CA ASN A 244 -14.44 -9.12 -14.18
C ASN A 244 -14.50 -9.85 -12.85
N SER A 245 -13.42 -10.51 -12.44
CA SER A 245 -13.27 -11.05 -11.10
C SER A 245 -12.73 -10.05 -10.09
N LEU A 246 -12.11 -8.96 -10.57
CA LEU A 246 -11.57 -7.84 -9.78
C LEU A 246 -10.67 -8.26 -8.58
N PRO A 247 -9.64 -9.12 -8.77
CA PRO A 247 -8.78 -9.55 -7.67
C PRO A 247 -8.14 -8.38 -6.92
N ASN A 248 -8.27 -8.37 -5.60
CA ASN A 248 -7.71 -7.31 -4.76
C ASN A 248 -7.37 -7.81 -3.34
N SER A 249 -6.82 -6.92 -2.51
CA SER A 249 -6.46 -7.21 -1.11
C SER A 249 -5.56 -8.44 -0.96
N PHE A 250 -4.51 -8.54 -1.78
CA PHE A 250 -3.60 -9.66 -1.76
C PHE A 250 -2.82 -9.79 -0.45
N ALA A 251 -2.67 -11.02 0.03
CA ALA A 251 -1.74 -11.41 1.08
C ALA A 251 -0.95 -12.66 0.66
N ASN A 252 0.32 -12.72 1.07
CA ASN A 252 1.16 -13.88 0.88
C ASN A 252 1.18 -14.71 2.16
N MET A 253 0.77 -15.98 2.09
CA MET A 253 0.98 -16.95 3.17
C MET A 253 1.68 -18.17 2.60
N ASN A 254 2.94 -18.36 3.01
CA ASN A 254 3.80 -19.47 2.59
C ASN A 254 3.92 -19.64 1.06
N GLY A 255 3.98 -18.53 0.32
CA GLY A 255 4.08 -18.54 -1.14
C GLY A 255 2.76 -18.71 -1.89
N THR A 256 1.65 -18.84 -1.17
CA THR A 256 0.29 -18.86 -1.75
C THR A 256 -0.32 -17.46 -1.65
N ALA A 257 -0.88 -16.97 -2.75
CA ALA A 257 -1.64 -15.73 -2.79
C ALA A 257 -3.03 -15.97 -2.20
N TYR A 258 -3.47 -15.11 -1.29
CA TYR A 258 -4.86 -15.02 -0.79
C TYR A 258 -5.41 -13.65 -1.17
N PHE A 259 -6.63 -13.60 -1.70
CA PHE A 259 -7.21 -12.37 -2.24
C PHE A 259 -8.74 -12.45 -2.30
N ALA A 260 -9.37 -11.30 -2.48
CA ALA A 260 -10.80 -11.19 -2.72
C ALA A 260 -11.10 -11.19 -4.22
N ALA A 261 -12.06 -12.01 -4.67
CA ALA A 261 -12.50 -12.06 -6.07
C ALA A 261 -13.92 -12.67 -6.20
N THR A 262 -14.55 -12.48 -7.37
CA THR A 262 -15.84 -13.10 -7.76
C THR A 262 -15.67 -13.93 -9.03
N ASP A 263 -16.41 -15.03 -9.16
CA ASP A 263 -16.51 -15.83 -10.40
C ASP A 263 -17.71 -15.43 -11.29
N GLY A 264 -18.41 -14.36 -10.93
CA GLY A 264 -19.61 -13.90 -11.62
C GLY A 264 -20.89 -14.66 -11.26
N VAL A 265 -20.79 -15.72 -10.43
CA VAL A 265 -21.93 -16.48 -9.90
C VAL A 265 -22.09 -16.19 -8.41
N LEU A 266 -21.01 -16.33 -7.65
CA LEU A 266 -20.92 -15.93 -6.25
C LEU A 266 -20.49 -14.46 -6.14
N GLY A 267 -20.74 -13.85 -4.99
CA GLY A 267 -20.20 -12.52 -4.70
C GLY A 267 -18.67 -12.50 -4.59
N VAL A 268 -18.14 -11.37 -4.13
CA VAL A 268 -16.71 -11.22 -3.84
C VAL A 268 -16.39 -11.96 -2.54
N GLU A 269 -15.64 -13.05 -2.67
CA GLU A 269 -15.34 -14.01 -1.61
C GLU A 269 -13.83 -14.23 -1.46
N LEU A 270 -13.41 -15.08 -0.51
CA LEU A 270 -11.99 -15.39 -0.28
C LEU A 270 -11.50 -16.46 -1.25
N TRP A 271 -10.49 -16.12 -2.04
CA TRP A 271 -9.81 -17.00 -2.99
C TRP A 271 -8.35 -17.20 -2.63
N LYS A 272 -7.75 -18.28 -3.15
CA LYS A 272 -6.31 -18.50 -3.11
C LYS A 272 -5.74 -18.96 -4.45
N SER A 273 -4.44 -18.76 -4.64
CA SER A 273 -3.70 -19.20 -5.83
C SER A 273 -2.25 -19.55 -5.51
N ASP A 274 -1.76 -20.66 -6.05
CA ASP A 274 -0.33 -21.01 -6.11
C ASP A 274 0.35 -20.49 -7.39
N GLY A 275 -0.36 -19.67 -8.18
CA GLY A 275 0.09 -19.17 -9.47
C GLY A 275 -0.23 -20.10 -10.65
N THR A 276 -0.98 -21.17 -10.44
CA THR A 276 -1.51 -22.03 -11.51
C THR A 276 -3.03 -21.90 -11.60
N GLU A 277 -3.58 -22.22 -12.77
CA GLU A 277 -5.04 -22.22 -12.97
C GLU A 277 -5.74 -23.22 -12.02
N SER A 278 -5.18 -24.42 -11.87
CA SER A 278 -5.72 -25.48 -11.01
C SER A 278 -5.62 -25.17 -9.52
N GLY A 279 -4.56 -24.47 -9.11
CA GLY A 279 -4.36 -24.04 -7.72
C GLY A 279 -5.10 -22.75 -7.39
N THR A 280 -5.77 -22.12 -8.37
CA THR A 280 -6.59 -20.93 -8.18
C THR A 280 -8.04 -21.32 -7.88
N VAL A 281 -8.41 -21.29 -6.61
CA VAL A 281 -9.66 -21.84 -6.09
C VAL A 281 -10.29 -20.95 -5.03
N LEU A 282 -11.62 -21.00 -4.94
CA LEU A 282 -12.38 -20.43 -3.83
C LEU A 282 -11.96 -21.13 -2.54
N VAL A 283 -11.63 -20.35 -1.50
CA VAL A 283 -11.37 -20.88 -0.16
C VAL A 283 -12.69 -21.12 0.55
N LYS A 284 -13.58 -20.12 0.54
CA LYS A 284 -14.90 -20.22 1.16
C LYS A 284 -15.84 -19.15 0.59
N ASP A 285 -17.07 -19.57 0.33
CA ASP A 285 -18.23 -18.69 0.19
C ASP A 285 -18.66 -18.26 1.62
N ILE A 286 -18.13 -17.13 2.09
CA ILE A 286 -18.32 -16.63 3.46
C ILE A 286 -19.72 -16.01 3.59
N TYR A 287 -20.16 -15.26 2.59
CA TYR A 287 -21.53 -14.79 2.49
C TYR A 287 -22.26 -15.64 1.45
N PRO A 288 -23.07 -16.64 1.85
CA PRO A 288 -23.64 -17.59 0.92
C PRO A 288 -24.45 -16.98 -0.22
N GLY A 289 -24.13 -17.39 -1.46
CA GLY A 289 -24.88 -17.04 -2.66
C GLY A 289 -24.29 -15.86 -3.44
N VAL A 290 -25.15 -14.97 -3.93
CA VAL A 290 -24.75 -13.87 -4.85
C VAL A 290 -24.25 -12.63 -4.13
N ASP A 291 -24.46 -12.56 -2.83
CA ASP A 291 -24.00 -11.46 -1.99
C ASP A 291 -22.49 -11.61 -1.71
N SER A 292 -21.84 -10.51 -1.35
CA SER A 292 -20.37 -10.48 -1.21
C SER A 292 -19.94 -10.33 0.24
N SER A 293 -19.07 -11.20 0.71
CA SER A 293 -18.38 -11.01 2.00
C SER A 293 -17.35 -9.88 1.96
N SER A 294 -16.86 -9.55 0.77
CA SER A 294 -15.88 -8.50 0.48
C SER A 294 -14.65 -8.56 1.41
N PRO A 295 -13.88 -9.67 1.42
CA PRO A 295 -12.72 -9.81 2.28
C PRO A 295 -11.71 -8.67 2.05
N GLY A 296 -11.37 -7.96 3.11
CA GLY A 296 -10.53 -6.76 3.03
C GLY A 296 -9.37 -6.80 4.03
N ARG A 297 -8.29 -6.08 3.69
CA ARG A 297 -7.11 -5.91 4.57
C ARG A 297 -6.45 -7.24 4.95
N LEU A 298 -6.48 -8.23 4.06
CA LEU A 298 -5.86 -9.53 4.30
C LEU A 298 -4.41 -9.36 4.74
N THR A 299 -4.06 -9.98 5.86
CA THR A 299 -2.72 -9.89 6.45
C THR A 299 -2.31 -11.27 6.91
N ASN A 300 -1.11 -11.69 6.52
CA ASN A 300 -0.53 -12.92 7.07
C ASN A 300 -0.07 -12.69 8.51
N VAL A 301 -0.47 -13.60 9.41
CA VAL A 301 -0.15 -13.62 10.83
C VAL A 301 0.20 -15.06 11.19
N GLY A 302 1.50 -15.37 11.19
CA GLY A 302 1.98 -16.75 11.33
C GLY A 302 1.51 -17.65 10.19
N ASP A 303 0.75 -18.69 10.53
CA ASP A 303 0.23 -19.72 9.64
C ASP A 303 -1.21 -19.47 9.18
N ARG A 304 -1.75 -18.27 9.40
CA ARG A 304 -3.10 -17.86 8.99
C ARG A 304 -3.12 -16.50 8.30
N ILE A 305 -4.18 -16.25 7.54
CA ILE A 305 -4.58 -14.92 7.09
C ILE A 305 -5.66 -14.40 8.06
N VAL A 306 -5.53 -13.14 8.48
CA VAL A 306 -6.58 -12.40 9.20
C VAL A 306 -7.09 -11.26 8.33
N PHE A 307 -8.39 -10.99 8.40
CA PHE A 307 -9.05 -10.05 7.50
C PHE A 307 -10.40 -9.57 8.05
N SER A 308 -10.95 -8.53 7.42
CA SER A 308 -12.32 -8.07 7.65
C SER A 308 -13.24 -8.64 6.57
N ALA A 309 -14.40 -9.19 6.94
CA ALA A 309 -15.40 -9.70 6.01
C ALA A 309 -16.79 -9.73 6.67
N GLY A 310 -17.85 -9.76 5.87
CA GLY A 310 -19.22 -9.96 6.34
C GLY A 310 -19.85 -11.27 5.85
N ASP A 311 -20.74 -11.86 6.64
CA ASP A 311 -21.40 -13.13 6.34
C ASP A 311 -22.93 -13.00 6.23
N GLY A 312 -23.47 -11.77 6.29
CA GLY A 312 -24.90 -11.48 6.29
C GLY A 312 -25.60 -11.61 7.65
N GLU A 313 -24.92 -12.17 8.65
CA GLU A 313 -25.42 -12.38 10.01
C GLU A 313 -24.78 -11.40 11.02
N HIS A 314 -23.47 -11.20 10.93
CA HIS A 314 -22.65 -10.49 11.93
C HIS A 314 -22.12 -9.12 11.47
N GLY A 315 -22.51 -8.61 10.30
CA GLY A 315 -21.88 -7.41 9.73
C GLY A 315 -20.41 -7.64 9.35
N TRP A 316 -19.62 -6.59 9.15
CA TRP A 316 -18.18 -6.72 8.82
C TRP A 316 -17.33 -6.82 10.08
N GLU A 317 -16.81 -8.01 10.32
CA GLU A 317 -16.17 -8.40 11.57
C GLU A 317 -14.80 -9.03 11.33
N LEU A 318 -14.18 -9.54 12.39
CA LEU A 318 -12.83 -10.10 12.33
C LEU A 318 -12.87 -11.57 11.95
N TRP A 319 -12.26 -11.91 10.81
CA TRP A 319 -12.16 -13.26 10.27
C TRP A 319 -10.72 -13.77 10.22
N GLN A 320 -10.59 -15.09 10.19
CA GLN A 320 -9.33 -15.77 9.93
C GLN A 320 -9.49 -16.92 8.95
N SER A 321 -8.40 -17.32 8.31
CA SER A 321 -8.31 -18.51 7.45
C SER A 321 -6.93 -19.17 7.55
N ASP A 322 -6.91 -20.50 7.70
CA ASP A 322 -5.71 -21.35 7.50
C ASP A 322 -5.53 -21.77 6.02
N GLY A 323 -6.39 -21.25 5.14
CA GLY A 323 -6.44 -21.58 3.72
C GLY A 323 -7.34 -22.75 3.36
N SER A 324 -8.07 -23.32 4.31
CA SER A 324 -9.13 -24.30 4.08
C SER A 324 -10.52 -23.69 4.31
N PRO A 325 -11.59 -24.26 3.72
CA PRO A 325 -12.96 -23.84 4.03
C PRO A 325 -13.33 -24.01 5.52
N ALA A 326 -12.80 -25.05 6.18
CA ALA A 326 -13.09 -25.36 7.57
C ALA A 326 -12.39 -24.41 8.55
N GLY A 327 -11.14 -24.02 8.25
CA GLY A 327 -10.39 -23.05 9.04
C GLY A 327 -10.69 -21.59 8.68
N THR A 328 -11.56 -21.34 7.70
CA THR A 328 -12.06 -19.99 7.37
C THR A 328 -13.28 -19.68 8.22
N VAL A 329 -13.08 -18.94 9.31
CA VAL A 329 -14.08 -18.74 10.37
C VAL A 329 -14.07 -17.32 10.90
N LEU A 330 -15.22 -16.89 11.42
CA LEU A 330 -15.35 -15.69 12.24
C LEU A 330 -14.48 -15.87 13.48
N LEU A 331 -13.43 -15.06 13.58
CA LEU A 331 -12.53 -15.05 14.73
C LEU A 331 -13.19 -14.31 15.89
N LYS A 332 -13.82 -13.17 15.61
CA LYS A 332 -14.52 -12.39 16.62
C LYS A 332 -15.60 -11.50 16.01
N ASP A 333 -16.81 -11.61 16.54
CA ASP A 333 -17.86 -10.60 16.44
C ASP A 333 -17.62 -9.55 17.53
N LEU A 334 -17.05 -8.41 17.14
CA LEU A 334 -16.75 -7.29 18.04
C LEU A 334 -17.97 -6.38 18.22
N ARG A 335 -18.91 -6.36 17.26
CA ARG A 335 -20.16 -5.62 17.34
C ARG A 335 -21.37 -6.54 17.08
N PRO A 336 -21.93 -7.15 18.14
CA PRO A 336 -22.96 -8.16 18.05
C PRO A 336 -24.12 -7.86 17.11
N GLY A 337 -24.47 -8.85 16.30
CA GLY A 337 -25.57 -8.78 15.34
C GLY A 337 -25.14 -8.13 14.02
N LYS A 338 -26.05 -7.44 13.32
CA LYS A 338 -25.77 -6.91 11.97
C LYS A 338 -24.89 -5.66 11.91
N ALA A 339 -24.33 -5.22 13.03
CA ALA A 339 -23.51 -4.02 13.09
C ALA A 339 -22.05 -4.37 12.76
N SER A 340 -21.35 -3.51 12.02
CA SER A 340 -19.97 -3.77 11.61
C SER A 340 -18.95 -3.09 12.51
N SER A 341 -17.89 -3.81 12.90
CA SER A 341 -16.72 -3.25 13.59
C SER A 341 -15.62 -2.77 12.64
N TYR A 342 -15.67 -3.10 11.35
CA TYR A 342 -14.69 -2.69 10.33
C TYR A 342 -13.21 -2.90 10.73
N PRO A 343 -12.78 -4.13 11.10
CA PRO A 343 -11.40 -4.36 11.54
C PRO A 343 -10.37 -4.00 10.46
N ASN A 344 -9.31 -3.33 10.87
CA ASN A 344 -8.28 -2.81 9.97
C ASN A 344 -6.90 -2.76 10.66
N ARG A 345 -5.83 -2.50 9.88
CA ARG A 345 -4.44 -2.35 10.38
C ARG A 345 -3.95 -3.50 11.28
N PHE A 346 -4.09 -4.73 10.79
CA PHE A 346 -3.60 -5.92 11.50
C PHE A 346 -2.08 -5.92 11.62
N MET A 347 -1.59 -6.26 12.81
CA MET A 347 -0.17 -6.42 13.09
C MET A 347 0.05 -7.48 14.17
N GLN A 348 0.97 -8.41 13.93
CA GLN A 348 1.42 -9.33 14.96
C GLN A 348 2.56 -8.69 15.77
N VAL A 349 2.43 -8.69 17.09
CA VAL A 349 3.51 -8.33 18.02
C VAL A 349 3.65 -9.46 19.03
N ASN A 350 4.76 -10.19 18.94
CA ASN A 350 4.95 -11.46 19.65
C ASN A 350 3.78 -12.42 19.34
N ASP A 351 3.11 -12.90 20.39
CA ASP A 351 2.00 -13.85 20.28
C ASP A 351 0.62 -13.17 20.25
N ALA A 352 0.56 -11.83 20.15
CA ALA A 352 -0.68 -11.07 20.12
C ALA A 352 -0.92 -10.41 18.76
N LEU A 353 -2.17 -10.42 18.32
CA LEU A 353 -2.66 -9.68 17.17
C LEU A 353 -3.19 -8.32 17.62
N PHE A 354 -2.69 -7.24 17.05
CA PHE A 354 -3.19 -5.88 17.22
C PHE A 354 -3.90 -5.40 15.96
N PHE A 355 -4.95 -4.61 16.13
CA PHE A 355 -5.74 -4.05 15.01
C PHE A 355 -6.63 -2.92 15.50
N THR A 356 -7.15 -2.10 14.58
CA THR A 356 -8.18 -1.11 14.90
C THR A 356 -9.56 -1.55 14.42
N ALA A 357 -10.58 -1.30 15.23
CA ALA A 357 -11.98 -1.63 14.91
C ALA A 357 -12.93 -0.79 15.80
N ASP A 358 -14.15 -0.58 15.34
CA ASP A 358 -15.19 0.13 16.09
C ASP A 358 -15.69 -0.70 17.29
N ASP A 359 -15.82 -0.05 18.45
CA ASP A 359 -16.49 -0.63 19.62
C ASP A 359 -18.02 -0.60 19.48
N HIS A 360 -18.74 -1.09 20.50
CA HIS A 360 -20.21 -1.10 20.51
C HIS A 360 -20.83 0.31 20.35
N ALA A 361 -20.11 1.37 20.67
CA ALA A 361 -20.55 2.75 20.48
C ALA A 361 -20.20 3.32 19.10
N GLY A 362 -19.58 2.53 18.21
CA GLY A 362 -19.15 2.97 16.89
C GLY A 362 -17.88 3.82 16.92
N ILE A 363 -17.05 3.67 17.96
CA ILE A 363 -15.81 4.44 18.10
C ILE A 363 -14.63 3.54 17.76
N GLU A 364 -13.78 3.93 16.79
CA GLU A 364 -12.56 3.20 16.45
C GLU A 364 -11.62 3.10 17.68
N ARG A 365 -11.24 1.87 18.05
CA ARG A 365 -10.31 1.55 19.13
C ARG A 365 -9.13 0.75 18.61
N LEU A 366 -8.02 0.77 19.36
CA LEU A 366 -6.94 -0.21 19.20
C LEU A 366 -7.25 -1.42 20.07
N TRP A 367 -7.36 -2.57 19.44
CA TRP A 367 -7.66 -3.86 20.04
C TRP A 367 -6.41 -4.74 20.05
N SER A 368 -6.39 -5.69 20.98
CA SER A 368 -5.49 -6.84 20.95
C SER A 368 -6.25 -8.15 21.15
N ILE A 369 -5.75 -9.22 20.53
CA ILE A 369 -6.14 -10.61 20.79
C ILE A 369 -4.87 -11.38 21.14
N ASP A 370 -4.81 -11.96 22.33
CA ASP A 370 -3.68 -12.78 22.75
C ASP A 370 -3.71 -14.19 22.12
N ALA A 371 -2.67 -14.99 22.36
CA ALA A 371 -2.59 -16.37 21.86
C ALA A 371 -3.70 -17.28 22.38
N ALA A 372 -4.32 -16.96 23.52
CA ALA A 372 -5.46 -17.68 24.06
C ALA A 372 -6.80 -17.21 23.45
N GLY A 373 -6.79 -16.19 22.59
CA GLY A 373 -7.97 -15.59 21.98
C GLY A 373 -8.67 -14.55 22.85
N ALA A 374 -8.07 -14.15 23.98
CA ALA A 374 -8.64 -13.12 24.84
C ALA A 374 -8.52 -11.75 24.17
N THR A 375 -9.66 -11.07 24.02
CA THR A 375 -9.77 -9.78 23.33
C THR A 375 -9.77 -8.64 24.36
N SER A 376 -8.97 -7.61 24.13
CA SER A 376 -8.94 -6.42 24.99
C SER A 376 -8.79 -5.13 24.19
N ILE A 377 -9.34 -4.03 24.71
CA ILE A 377 -9.08 -2.68 24.18
C ILE A 377 -7.81 -2.17 24.86
N VAL A 378 -6.82 -1.79 24.06
CA VAL A 378 -5.51 -1.33 24.52
C VAL A 378 -5.45 0.20 24.62
N SER A 379 -6.28 0.90 23.85
CA SER A 379 -6.37 2.36 23.94
C SER A 379 -7.30 2.82 25.08
N PRO A 380 -6.99 3.92 25.79
CA PRO A 380 -7.96 4.53 26.70
C PRO A 380 -9.20 4.96 25.91
N SER A 381 -10.38 4.87 26.53
CA SER A 381 -11.60 5.37 25.91
C SER A 381 -11.44 6.86 25.61
N ARG A 382 -11.30 7.26 24.35
CA ARG A 382 -11.66 8.61 23.93
C ARG A 382 -13.13 8.81 24.28
N ARG A 383 -13.39 9.45 25.42
CA ARG A 383 -14.64 10.13 25.75
C ARG A 383 -14.31 11.48 26.36
N GLU A 384 -14.92 12.49 25.74
CA GLU A 384 -15.47 13.69 26.37
C GLU A 384 -14.44 14.68 26.94
N SER A 385 -13.81 15.46 26.03
CA SER A 385 -13.57 16.86 26.35
C SER A 385 -14.89 17.61 26.13
N GLN A 386 -15.54 17.98 27.24
CA GLN A 386 -16.61 18.98 27.28
C GLN A 386 -16.14 20.32 26.73
#